data_AF-A0A016S8E2-F1
#
_entry.id   AF-A0A016S8E2-F1
#
_cell.length_a   1.000
_cell.length_b   1.000
_cell.length_c   1.000
_cell.angle_alpha   90.00
_cell.angle_beta   90.00
_cell.angle_gamma   90.00
#
_symmetry.space_group_name_H-M   'P 1'
#
loop_
_entity.id
_entity.type
_entity.pdbx_description
1 polymer ?
#
loop_
_entity_poly.entity_id
_entity_poly.type
_entity_poly.pdbx_seq_one_letter_code
_entity_poly.pdbx_strand_id
1 'polypeptide(L)'
;MKAMHRETRPAAPVSPSGGRIRKSSAERKEKLKVESTLRRLVGSEEGTSQLELVLSAIRYIRELQSQLENDKENDLPDALQDLFTQCSVSKAATA
;
A
#
# COMPACT_ATOMS: atom_id res chain seq x y z
N MET A 1 39.96 -46.75 43.42
CA MET A 1 39.17 -45.49 43.51
C MET A 1 40.11 -44.31 43.36
N LYS A 2 39.99 -43.54 42.28
CA LYS A 2 40.61 -42.21 42.13
C LYS A 2 39.68 -41.38 41.25
N ALA A 3 38.91 -40.51 41.89
CA ALA A 3 38.14 -39.48 41.22
C ALA A 3 39.10 -38.42 40.70
N MET A 4 38.99 -38.06 39.43
CA MET A 4 39.69 -36.90 38.87
C MET A 4 38.65 -36.03 38.18
N HIS A 5 38.35 -34.92 38.84
CA HIS A 5 37.56 -33.82 38.35
C HIS A 5 38.20 -33.25 37.08
N ARG A 6 37.40 -32.94 36.06
CA ARG A 6 37.74 -31.83 35.16
C ARG A 6 36.48 -31.12 34.71
N GLU A 7 36.47 -29.84 35.05
CA GLU A 7 35.37 -28.89 34.97
C GLU A 7 34.78 -28.74 33.57
N THR A 8 33.48 -28.47 33.60
CA THR A 8 32.60 -28.02 32.53
C THR A 8 33.25 -26.96 31.63
N ARG A 9 33.35 -27.28 30.33
CA ARG A 9 33.62 -26.33 29.25
C ARG A 9 32.54 -25.23 29.27
N PRO A 10 32.90 -23.93 29.31
CA PRO A 10 31.92 -22.87 29.11
C PRO A 10 31.36 -22.97 27.69
N ALA A 11 30.07 -23.23 27.56
CA ALA A 11 29.35 -23.00 26.32
C ALA A 11 29.41 -21.51 26.02
N ALA A 12 29.90 -21.14 24.84
CA ALA A 12 29.99 -19.78 24.38
C ALA A 12 28.63 -19.06 24.49
N PRO A 13 28.60 -17.75 24.79
CA PRO A 13 27.36 -17.02 24.97
C PRO A 13 26.56 -17.00 23.66
N VAL A 14 25.32 -17.48 23.72
CA VAL A 14 24.33 -17.26 22.66
C VAL A 14 24.15 -15.75 22.48
N SER A 15 24.61 -15.21 21.37
CA SER A 15 24.41 -13.79 21.05
C SER A 15 22.94 -13.54 20.73
N PRO A 16 22.21 -12.67 21.45
CA PRO A 16 20.86 -12.29 21.09
C PRO A 16 20.90 -10.98 20.30
N SER A 17 21.07 -11.03 18.97
CA SER A 17 20.90 -9.80 18.14
C SER A 17 20.50 -10.03 16.68
N GLY A 18 19.91 -11.19 16.35
CA GLY A 18 19.52 -11.53 14.97
C GLY A 18 18.22 -10.89 14.43
N GLY A 19 17.58 -9.98 15.18
CA GLY A 19 16.23 -9.48 14.86
C GLY A 19 16.17 -8.27 13.93
N ARG A 20 17.18 -7.39 13.95
CA ARG A 20 17.15 -6.11 13.19
C ARG A 20 17.40 -6.29 11.69
N ILE A 21 18.26 -7.23 11.31
CA ILE A 21 18.67 -7.46 9.91
C ILE A 21 17.56 -8.15 9.10
N ARG A 22 16.72 -8.98 9.74
CA ARG A 22 15.62 -9.67 9.05
C ARG A 22 14.48 -8.73 8.66
N LYS A 23 14.16 -7.75 9.52
CA LYS A 23 13.11 -6.75 9.25
C LYS A 23 13.47 -5.86 8.05
N SER A 24 14.71 -5.37 7.96
CA SER A 24 15.14 -4.57 6.81
C SER A 24 15.14 -5.35 5.49
N SER A 25 15.39 -6.66 5.54
CA SER A 25 15.29 -7.52 4.36
C SER A 25 13.85 -7.66 3.86
N ALA A 26 12.89 -7.81 4.77
CA ALA A 26 11.47 -7.88 4.42
C ALA A 26 10.98 -6.56 3.82
N GLU A 27 11.30 -5.43 4.46
CA GLU A 27 10.96 -4.09 3.99
C GLU A 27 11.56 -3.80 2.61
N ARG A 28 12.83 -4.16 2.38
CA ARG A 28 13.47 -4.00 1.06
C ARG A 28 12.78 -4.83 -0.02
N LYS A 29 12.38 -6.08 0.31
CA LYS A 29 11.64 -6.94 -0.62
C LYS A 29 10.26 -6.37 -0.94
N GLU A 30 9.57 -5.83 0.06
CA GLU A 30 8.28 -5.18 -0.12
C GLU A 30 8.41 -3.94 -1.01
N LYS A 31 9.39 -3.07 -0.76
CA LYS A 31 9.66 -1.90 -1.60
C LYS A 31 9.86 -2.29 -3.07
N LEU A 32 10.65 -3.32 -3.35
CA LEU A 32 10.87 -3.81 -4.72
C LEU A 32 9.58 -4.34 -5.36
N LYS A 33 8.73 -5.03 -4.59
CA LYS A 33 7.43 -5.51 -5.08
C LYS A 33 6.48 -4.35 -5.40
N VAL A 34 6.41 -3.34 -4.53
CA VAL A 34 5.60 -2.15 -4.75
C VAL A 34 6.07 -1.43 -6.01
N GLU A 35 7.38 -1.22 -6.14
CA GLU A 35 7.97 -0.55 -7.30
C GLU A 35 7.68 -1.30 -8.60
N SER A 36 7.90 -2.62 -8.64
CA SER A 36 7.58 -3.46 -9.81
C SER A 36 6.09 -3.44 -10.17
N THR A 37 5.23 -3.47 -9.15
CA THR A 37 3.77 -3.39 -9.36
C THR A 37 3.38 -2.04 -9.92
N LEU A 38 3.93 -0.96 -9.37
CA LEU A 38 3.65 0.40 -9.82
C LEU A 38 4.10 0.62 -11.27
N ARG A 39 5.30 0.15 -11.63
CA ARG A 39 5.80 0.19 -13.02
C ARG A 39 4.82 -0.46 -13.99
N ARG A 40 4.31 -1.64 -13.64
CA ARG A 40 3.34 -2.38 -14.46
C ARG A 40 2.02 -1.62 -14.61
N LEU A 41 1.50 -1.07 -13.51
CA LEU A 41 0.20 -0.36 -13.52
C LEU A 41 0.26 0.93 -14.33
N VAL A 42 1.38 1.64 -14.29
CA VAL A 42 1.53 2.95 -14.95
C VAL A 42 2.21 2.85 -16.31
N GLY A 43 2.49 1.63 -16.80
CA GLY A 43 3.14 1.38 -18.10
C GLY A 43 4.56 1.94 -18.21
N SER A 44 5.34 1.94 -17.13
CA SER A 44 6.69 2.50 -17.10
C SER A 44 7.76 1.44 -17.39
N GLU A 45 8.79 1.81 -18.15
CA GLU A 45 9.90 0.93 -18.53
C GLU A 45 10.77 0.50 -17.34
N GLU A 46 11.45 -0.64 -17.52
CA GLU A 46 12.39 -1.21 -16.58
C GLU A 46 13.72 -0.45 -16.67
N GLY A 47 13.88 0.56 -15.81
CA GLY A 47 15.06 1.44 -15.81
C GLY A 47 14.74 2.92 -15.58
N THR A 48 13.46 3.32 -15.66
CA THR A 48 13.06 4.69 -15.32
C THR A 48 13.40 5.01 -13.87
N SER A 49 13.81 6.25 -13.63
CA SER A 49 14.18 6.69 -12.28
C SER A 49 12.97 6.64 -11.33
N GLN A 50 13.23 6.54 -10.03
CA GLN A 50 12.16 6.53 -9.03
C GLN A 50 11.29 7.81 -9.12
N LEU A 51 11.91 8.95 -9.43
CA LEU A 51 11.19 10.22 -9.62
C LEU A 51 10.25 10.16 -10.83
N GLU A 52 10.74 9.71 -11.98
CA GLU A 52 9.93 9.59 -13.20
C GLU A 52 8.79 8.57 -13.05
N LEU A 53 9.03 7.49 -12.32
CA LEU A 53 8.01 6.51 -11.98
C LEU A 53 6.87 7.16 -11.17
N VAL A 54 7.21 7.94 -10.14
CA VAL A 54 6.21 8.65 -9.32
C VAL A 54 5.47 9.70 -10.13
N LEU A 55 6.17 10.49 -10.96
CA LEU A 55 5.53 11.47 -11.84
C LEU A 55 4.58 10.81 -12.84
N SER A 56 4.97 9.65 -13.39
CA SER A 56 4.11 8.86 -14.28
C SER A 56 2.88 8.32 -13.56
N ALA A 57 3.02 7.88 -12.31
CA ALA A 57 1.89 7.48 -11.48
C ALA A 57 0.91 8.62 -11.21
N ILE A 58 1.42 9.82 -10.91
CA ILE A 58 0.57 11.01 -10.70
C ILE A 58 -0.18 11.36 -11.99
N ARG A 59 0.50 11.32 -13.16
CA ARG A 59 -0.14 11.56 -14.45
C ARG A 59 -1.25 10.54 -14.71
N TYR A 60 -1.01 9.26 -14.47
CA TYR A 60 -1.99 8.20 -14.65
C TYR A 60 -3.22 8.37 -13.74
N ILE A 61 -3.02 8.76 -12.47
CA ILE A 61 -4.15 9.03 -11.55
C ILE A 61 -5.01 10.18 -12.08
N ARG A 62 -4.41 11.26 -12.58
CA ARG A 62 -5.17 12.40 -13.13
C ARG A 62 -5.95 12.02 -14.39
N GLU A 63 -5.37 11.19 -15.24
CA GLU A 63 -6.04 10.62 -16.42
C GLU A 63 -7.28 9.84 -16.00
N LEU A 64 -7.16 8.93 -15.02
CA LEU A 64 -8.29 8.16 -14.49
C LEU A 64 -9.36 9.04 -13.86
N GLN A 65 -8.97 10.07 -13.11
CA GLN A 65 -9.92 11.06 -12.55
C GLN A 65 -10.71 11.75 -13.67
N SER A 66 -10.01 12.20 -14.73
CA SER A 66 -10.66 12.83 -15.87
C SER A 66 -11.59 11.87 -16.59
N GLN A 67 -11.21 10.61 -16.76
CA GLN A 67 -12.09 9.60 -17.36
C GLN A 67 -13.36 9.40 -16.54
N LEU A 68 -13.25 9.28 -15.21
CA LEU A 68 -14.40 9.12 -14.32
C LEU A 68 -15.32 10.34 -14.29
N GLU A 69 -14.76 11.56 -14.33
CA GLU A 69 -15.54 12.80 -14.37
C GLU A 69 -16.29 13.01 -15.68
N ASN A 70 -15.75 12.52 -16.80
CA ASN A 70 -16.35 12.69 -18.12
C ASN A 70 -17.20 11.50 -18.56
N ASP A 71 -17.21 10.42 -17.77
CA ASP A 71 -18.00 9.24 -18.03
C ASP A 71 -19.42 9.42 -17.49
N LYS A 72 -20.34 9.72 -18.40
CA LYS A 72 -21.78 9.94 -18.13
C LYS A 72 -22.48 8.72 -17.53
N GLU A 73 -21.89 7.52 -17.59
CA GLU A 73 -22.44 6.36 -16.89
C GLU A 73 -22.22 6.44 -15.37
N ASN A 74 -21.29 7.30 -14.89
CA ASN A 74 -21.13 7.60 -13.47
C ASN A 74 -22.12 8.67 -12.97
N ASP A 75 -22.80 9.38 -13.86
CA ASP A 75 -23.84 10.33 -13.46
C ASP A 75 -25.02 9.57 -12.86
N LEU A 76 -25.57 10.10 -11.77
CA LEU A 76 -26.77 9.54 -11.16
C LEU A 76 -27.88 9.55 -12.21
N PRO A 77 -28.54 8.42 -12.52
CA PRO A 77 -29.64 8.40 -13.47
C PRO A 77 -30.68 9.45 -13.09
N ASP A 78 -31.15 10.25 -14.06
CA ASP A 78 -32.13 11.32 -13.83
C ASP A 78 -33.33 10.84 -12.99
N ALA A 79 -33.78 9.60 -13.23
CA ALA A 79 -34.86 8.96 -12.49
C ALA A 79 -34.59 8.78 -10.98
N LEU A 80 -33.32 8.58 -10.59
CA LEU A 80 -32.91 8.52 -9.18
C LEU A 80 -32.66 9.92 -8.61
N GLN A 81 -32.21 10.86 -9.44
CA GLN A 81 -32.02 12.25 -9.04
C GLN A 81 -33.35 12.90 -8.64
N ASP A 82 -34.43 12.65 -9.38
CA ASP A 82 -35.79 13.07 -9.04
C ASP A 82 -36.29 12.45 -7.73
N LEU A 83 -36.00 11.15 -7.50
CA LEU A 83 -36.39 10.45 -6.26
C LEU A 83 -35.67 11.03 -5.03
N PHE A 84 -34.36 11.28 -5.12
CA PHE A 84 -33.60 11.91 -4.02
C PHE A 84 -34.09 13.33 -3.71
N THR A 85 -34.46 14.09 -4.75
CA THR A 85 -35.00 15.45 -4.61
C THR A 85 -36.40 15.43 -3.96
N GLN A 86 -37.22 14.43 -4.26
CA GLN A 86 -38.53 14.24 -3.62
C GLN A 86 -38.41 13.77 -2.16
N CYS A 87 -37.44 12.90 -1.84
CA CYS A 87 -37.22 12.41 -0.47
C CYS A 87 -36.59 13.45 0.47
N SER A 88 -35.91 14.46 -0.05
CA SER A 88 -35.23 15.49 0.77
C SER A 88 -36.18 16.58 1.32
N VAL A 89 -37.48 16.53 1.01
CA VAL A 89 -38.49 17.50 1.49
C VAL A 89 -38.99 17.22 2.92
N SER A 90 -38.56 16.17 3.61
CA SER A 90 -39.07 15.85 4.98
C SER A 90 -38.39 16.60 6.14
N LYS A 91 -37.70 17.73 5.92
CA LYS A 91 -37.15 18.55 7.02
C LYS A 91 -37.73 19.96 7.07
N ALA A 92 -39.05 20.06 7.09
CA ALA A 92 -39.76 21.23 7.58
C ALA A 92 -40.99 20.78 8.40
N ALA A 93 -40.82 20.63 9.72
CA ALA A 93 -41.83 20.93 10.74
C ALA A 93 -41.39 20.38 12.11
N THR A 94 -40.76 21.23 12.94
CA THR A 94 -41.08 21.24 14.38
C THR A 94 -40.85 22.65 14.93
N ALA A 95 -41.98 23.24 15.32
CA ALA A 95 -42.21 24.38 16.22
C ALA A 95 -41.72 25.78 15.78
#